data_AF-A0A2E2VCF8-F1
#
_entry.id   AF-A0A2E2VCF8-F1
#
_cell.length_a   1.000
_cell.length_b   1.000
_cell.length_c   1.000
_cell.angle_alpha   90.00
_cell.angle_beta   90.00
_cell.angle_gamma   90.00
#
_symmetry.space_group_name_H-M   'P 1'
#
loop_
_entity.id
_entity.type
_entity.pdbx_description
1 polymer ?
#
loop_
_entity_poly.entity_id
_entity_poly.type
_entity_poly.pdbx_seq_one_letter_code
_entity_poly.pdbx_strand_id
1 'polypeptide(L)'
;MGFKKVQHFSFDNDILFIVISVLITFLMLYTIVKLLRSLVLEKVEAFFDTYIFKTAIRAMIFGMLLTISVQSSSITTSTIVPLAGAGVLSLRQIYPFTLGANIGTTVTALLASLTLNATAMVASFAHLFFNIFGILLVYLNPYLRDIPIYLSEKFSDLAIRNKFIPITYLLVVFFLIPFLIIFLGR
;
A
#
# COMPACT_ATOMS: atom_id res chain seq x y z
N MET A 1 23.67 39.02 12.54
CA MET A 1 23.32 39.77 11.31
C MET A 1 22.87 38.88 10.14
N GLY A 2 23.22 37.58 10.10
CA GLY A 2 22.80 36.67 9.01
C GLY A 2 21.36 36.12 9.07
N PHE A 3 20.77 35.99 10.26
CA PHE A 3 19.45 35.35 10.43
C PHE A 3 18.30 36.17 9.80
N LYS A 4 18.34 37.50 9.93
CA LYS A 4 17.34 38.40 9.33
C LYS A 4 17.44 38.46 7.79
N LYS A 5 18.61 38.21 7.22
CA LYS A 5 18.84 38.22 5.76
C LYS A 5 18.33 36.94 5.10
N VAL A 6 18.44 35.80 5.79
CA VAL A 6 17.83 34.53 5.39
C VAL A 6 16.30 34.61 5.46
N GLN A 7 15.76 35.23 6.51
CA GLN A 7 14.32 35.39 6.67
C GLN A 7 13.71 36.32 5.59
N HIS A 8 14.36 37.42 5.24
CA HIS A 8 13.87 38.33 4.19
C HIS A 8 14.02 37.76 2.77
N PHE A 9 15.00 36.87 2.53
CA PHE A 9 15.12 36.14 1.27
C PHE A 9 14.11 34.99 1.15
N SER A 10 13.62 34.47 2.28
CA SER A 10 12.62 33.40 2.32
C SER A 10 11.27 33.86 1.79
N PHE A 11 10.77 35.03 2.22
CA PHE A 11 9.39 35.47 1.94
C PHE A 11 9.16 36.04 0.52
N ASP A 12 10.18 36.56 -0.17
CA ASP A 12 10.01 37.10 -1.53
C ASP A 12 9.92 35.99 -2.60
N ASN A 13 10.22 34.74 -2.26
CA ASN A 13 10.32 33.61 -3.19
C ASN A 13 9.60 32.34 -2.69
N ASP A 14 8.60 32.46 -1.82
CA ASP A 14 7.87 31.30 -1.24
C ASP A 14 7.37 30.31 -2.32
N ILE A 15 6.84 30.83 -3.43
CA ILE A 15 6.38 30.03 -4.57
C ILE A 15 7.54 29.24 -5.19
N LEU A 16 8.72 29.86 -5.31
CA LEU A 16 9.91 29.25 -5.89
C LEU A 16 10.44 28.12 -4.98
N PHE A 17 10.42 28.28 -3.65
CA PHE A 17 10.76 27.22 -2.71
C PHE A 17 9.77 26.05 -2.75
N ILE A 18 8.46 26.32 -2.88
CA ILE A 18 7.45 25.28 -3.04
C ILE A 18 7.71 24.47 -4.32
N VAL A 19 7.92 25.12 -5.46
CA VAL A 19 8.21 24.44 -6.74
C VAL A 19 9.48 23.59 -6.64
N ILE A 20 10.55 24.11 -6.02
CA ILE A 20 11.79 23.36 -5.80
C ILE A 20 11.56 22.14 -4.90
N SER A 21 10.82 22.29 -3.81
CA SER A 21 10.54 21.19 -2.88
C SER A 21 9.75 20.06 -3.56
N VAL A 22 8.80 20.41 -4.44
CA VAL A 22 8.02 19.46 -5.23
C VAL A 22 8.93 18.73 -6.22
N LEU A 23 9.77 19.46 -6.96
CA LEU A 23 10.71 18.87 -7.91
C LEU A 23 11.71 17.92 -7.23
N ILE A 24 12.26 18.31 -6.07
CA ILE A 24 13.15 17.46 -5.28
C ILE A 24 12.42 16.22 -4.78
N THR A 25 11.17 16.33 -4.33
CA THR A 25 10.36 15.19 -3.91
C THR A 25 10.15 14.21 -5.07
N PHE A 26 9.80 14.70 -6.26
CA PHE A 26 9.66 13.85 -7.45
C PHE A 26 10.98 13.18 -7.85
N LEU A 27 12.10 13.91 -7.80
CA LEU A 27 13.42 13.38 -8.11
C LEU A 27 13.87 12.31 -7.10
N MET A 28 13.59 12.52 -5.81
CA MET A 28 13.83 11.54 -4.76
C MET A 28 13.01 10.27 -5.00
N LEU A 29 11.71 10.40 -5.26
CA LEU A 29 10.85 9.26 -5.55
C LEU A 29 11.36 8.47 -6.76
N TYR A 30 11.72 9.16 -7.85
CA TYR A 30 12.29 8.52 -9.04
C TYR A 30 13.61 7.78 -8.72
N THR A 31 14.50 8.42 -7.97
CA THR A 31 15.81 7.85 -7.62
C THR A 31 15.67 6.66 -6.67
N ILE A 32 14.76 6.73 -5.69
CA ILE A 32 14.44 5.60 -4.80
C ILE A 32 13.93 4.42 -5.62
N VAL A 33 13.01 4.63 -6.56
CA VAL A 33 12.50 3.55 -7.42
C VAL A 33 13.63 2.96 -8.29
N LYS A 34 14.49 3.79 -8.85
CA LYS A 34 15.63 3.35 -9.67
C LYS A 34 16.68 2.60 -8.86
N LEU A 35 17.01 3.08 -7.67
CA LEU A 35 17.99 2.45 -6.76
C LEU A 35 17.42 1.18 -6.13
N LEU A 36 16.15 1.17 -5.73
CA LEU A 36 15.47 -0.06 -5.29
C LEU A 36 15.57 -1.11 -6.39
N ARG A 37 15.25 -0.75 -7.65
CA ARG A 37 15.42 -1.66 -8.78
C ARG A 37 16.88 -2.13 -8.90
N SER A 38 17.87 -1.24 -8.83
CA SER A 38 19.28 -1.61 -8.98
C SER A 38 19.87 -2.42 -7.81
N LEU A 39 19.40 -2.21 -6.57
CA LEU A 39 19.93 -2.83 -5.35
C LEU A 39 19.20 -4.15 -5.02
N VAL A 40 17.93 -4.27 -5.39
CA VAL A 40 17.10 -5.45 -5.08
C VAL A 40 17.32 -6.59 -6.08
N LEU A 41 17.76 -6.29 -7.31
CA LEU A 41 17.76 -7.27 -8.42
C LEU A 41 18.78 -8.41 -8.35
N GLU A 42 19.82 -8.38 -7.49
CA GLU A 42 20.81 -9.50 -7.49
C GLU A 42 20.92 -10.29 -6.18
N LYS A 43 20.71 -9.67 -5.00
CA LYS A 43 20.86 -10.38 -3.70
C LYS A 43 19.55 -10.60 -2.95
N VAL A 44 18.52 -9.82 -3.27
CA VAL A 44 17.25 -9.83 -2.54
C VAL A 44 16.23 -10.74 -3.22
N GLU A 45 16.26 -10.85 -4.56
CA GLU A 45 15.44 -11.79 -5.33
C GLU A 45 15.54 -13.22 -4.79
N ALA A 46 16.75 -13.76 -4.68
CA ALA A 46 16.95 -15.12 -4.17
C ALA A 46 16.50 -15.28 -2.71
N PHE A 47 16.69 -14.27 -1.86
CA PHE A 47 16.27 -14.34 -0.45
C PHE A 47 14.75 -14.27 -0.30
N PHE A 48 14.10 -13.35 -1.03
CA PHE A 48 12.66 -13.15 -0.99
C PHE A 48 11.94 -14.34 -1.58
N ASP A 49 12.37 -14.82 -2.75
CA ASP A 49 11.71 -15.90 -3.47
C ASP A 49 11.92 -17.26 -2.75
N THR A 50 13.11 -17.50 -2.19
CA THR A 50 13.43 -18.77 -1.51
C THR A 50 12.89 -18.87 -0.09
N TYR A 51 12.88 -17.77 0.68
CA TYR A 51 12.57 -17.83 2.11
C TYR A 51 11.21 -17.22 2.46
N ILE A 52 10.88 -16.05 1.92
CA ILE A 52 9.72 -15.26 2.36
C ILE A 52 8.47 -15.58 1.53
N PHE A 53 8.58 -15.55 0.20
CA PHE A 53 7.45 -15.67 -0.73
C PHE A 53 7.26 -17.09 -1.27
N LYS A 54 8.03 -18.06 -0.78
CA LYS A 54 7.92 -19.49 -1.14
C LYS A 54 6.56 -20.09 -0.82
N THR A 55 5.92 -19.68 0.27
CA THR A 55 4.58 -20.13 0.63
C THR A 55 3.70 -18.95 1.00
N ALA A 56 2.41 -19.05 0.69
CA ALA A 56 1.42 -18.03 1.01
C ALA A 56 1.41 -17.65 2.51
N ILE A 57 1.53 -18.65 3.39
CA ILE A 57 1.53 -18.43 4.84
C ILE A 57 2.75 -17.60 5.26
N ARG A 58 3.94 -17.87 4.70
CA ARG A 58 5.15 -17.10 5.01
C ARG A 58 5.05 -15.67 4.52
N ALA A 59 4.56 -15.47 3.29
CA ALA A 59 4.31 -14.13 2.75
C ALA A 59 3.33 -13.35 3.63
N MET A 60 2.24 -13.99 4.07
CA MET A 60 1.24 -13.40 4.95
C MET A 60 1.80 -13.04 6.33
N ILE A 61 2.53 -13.95 6.98
CA ILE A 61 3.17 -13.67 8.27
C ILE A 61 4.17 -12.52 8.14
N PHE A 62 4.96 -12.51 7.07
CA PHE A 62 5.94 -11.45 6.83
C PHE A 62 5.26 -10.09 6.64
N GLY A 63 4.19 -10.01 5.84
CA GLY A 63 3.40 -8.78 5.67
C GLY A 63 2.78 -8.28 6.98
N MET A 64 2.28 -9.21 7.82
CA MET A 64 1.75 -8.90 9.14
C MET A 64 2.82 -8.31 10.05
N LEU A 65 3.95 -9.00 10.20
CA LEU A 65 5.06 -8.56 11.07
C LEU A 65 5.62 -7.23 10.63
N LEU A 66 5.87 -7.08 9.32
CA LEU A 66 6.39 -5.82 8.76
C LEU A 66 5.42 -4.66 9.02
N THR A 67 4.11 -4.90 8.89
CA THR A 67 3.10 -3.87 9.20
C THR A 67 3.03 -3.55 10.68
N ILE A 68 3.11 -4.54 11.58
CA ILE A 68 3.12 -4.28 13.02
C ILE A 68 4.35 -3.46 13.41
N SER A 69 5.52 -3.78 12.85
CA SER A 69 6.77 -3.05 13.11
C SER A 69 6.72 -1.61 12.61
N VAL A 70 6.23 -1.39 11.38
CA VAL A 70 6.16 -0.06 10.76
C VAL A 70 4.91 0.72 11.20
N GLN A 71 3.90 0.03 11.73
CA GLN A 71 2.56 0.53 12.09
C GLN A 71 1.81 1.22 10.93
N SER A 72 2.16 0.90 9.69
CA SER A 72 1.52 1.49 8.50
C SER A 72 1.47 0.48 7.36
N SER A 73 0.27 -0.05 7.09
CA SER A 73 0.03 -0.96 5.96
C SER A 73 0.23 -0.27 4.61
N SER A 74 0.01 1.04 4.51
CA SER A 74 0.31 1.80 3.29
C SER A 74 1.80 1.80 2.96
N ILE A 75 2.68 1.99 3.96
CA ILE A 75 4.13 1.93 3.76
C ILE A 75 4.55 0.48 3.41
N THR A 76 4.03 -0.51 4.15
CA THR A 76 4.33 -1.93 3.92
C THR A 76 3.93 -2.38 2.52
N THR A 77 2.72 -2.04 2.06
CA THR A 77 2.25 -2.39 0.71
C THR A 77 2.99 -1.60 -0.37
N SER A 78 3.27 -0.30 -0.18
CA SER A 78 4.03 0.49 -1.15
C SER A 78 5.45 0.00 -1.37
N THR A 79 6.02 -0.75 -0.42
CA THR A 79 7.36 -1.33 -0.55
C THR A 79 7.37 -2.49 -1.53
N ILE A 80 6.29 -3.28 -1.60
CA ILE A 80 6.22 -4.46 -2.49
C ILE A 80 5.68 -4.14 -3.89
N VAL A 81 4.93 -3.04 -4.06
CA VAL A 81 4.32 -2.68 -5.35
C VAL A 81 5.38 -2.43 -6.44
N PRO A 82 6.49 -1.71 -6.19
CA PRO A 82 7.57 -1.57 -7.17
C PRO A 82 8.22 -2.90 -7.55
N LEU A 83 8.30 -3.85 -6.62
CA LEU A 83 8.85 -5.19 -6.88
C LEU A 83 7.91 -5.99 -7.80
N ALA A 84 6.59 -5.83 -7.61
CA ALA A 84 5.59 -6.34 -8.54
C ALA A 84 5.76 -5.75 -9.95
N GLY A 85 5.86 -4.42 -10.03
CA GLY A 85 6.00 -3.70 -11.29
C GLY A 85 7.32 -3.96 -12.01
N ALA A 86 8.37 -4.33 -11.27
CA ALA A 86 9.65 -4.76 -11.82
C ALA A 86 9.68 -6.23 -12.26
N GLY A 87 8.62 -7.01 -11.97
CA GLY A 87 8.53 -8.44 -12.28
C GLY A 87 9.21 -9.37 -11.27
N VAL A 88 9.76 -8.81 -10.17
CA VAL A 88 10.47 -9.55 -9.11
C VAL A 88 9.52 -10.42 -8.29
N LEU A 89 8.30 -9.93 -8.06
CA LEU A 89 7.25 -10.65 -7.33
C LEU A 89 5.99 -10.76 -8.19
N SER A 90 5.39 -11.94 -8.24
CA SER A 90 4.11 -12.14 -8.91
C SER A 90 2.93 -11.62 -8.07
N LEU A 91 1.81 -11.30 -8.71
CA LEU A 91 0.56 -10.95 -8.02
C LEU A 91 0.10 -12.05 -7.05
N ARG A 92 0.36 -13.32 -7.40
CA ARG A 92 0.06 -14.48 -6.54
C ARG A 92 0.90 -14.51 -5.25
N GLN A 93 2.13 -13.99 -5.28
CA GLN A 93 3.00 -13.88 -4.11
C GLN A 93 2.66 -12.67 -3.25
N ILE A 94 2.30 -11.56 -3.88
CA ILE A 94 1.95 -10.31 -3.20
C ILE A 94 0.58 -10.39 -2.52
N TYR A 95 -0.38 -11.10 -3.11
CA TYR A 95 -1.72 -11.19 -2.55
C TYR A 95 -1.75 -11.66 -1.09
N PRO A 96 -1.16 -12.82 -0.70
CA PRO A 96 -1.12 -13.22 0.70
C PRO A 96 -0.32 -12.26 1.60
N PHE A 97 0.73 -11.62 1.08
CA PHE A 97 1.47 -10.59 1.82
C PHE A 97 0.59 -9.39 2.19
N THR A 98 -0.21 -8.90 1.24
CA THR A 98 -1.14 -7.78 1.47
C THR A 98 -2.25 -8.16 2.46
N LEU A 99 -2.75 -9.40 2.41
CA LEU A 99 -3.69 -9.90 3.42
C LEU A 99 -3.04 -9.92 4.82
N GLY A 100 -1.77 -10.31 4.91
CA GLY A 100 -0.97 -10.22 6.11
C GLY A 100 -0.87 -8.80 6.66
N ALA A 101 -0.57 -7.83 5.79
CA ALA A 101 -0.49 -6.43 6.17
C ALA A 101 -1.82 -5.87 6.71
N ASN A 102 -2.95 -6.31 6.16
CA ASN A 102 -4.27 -5.94 6.69
C ASN A 102 -4.49 -6.50 8.10
N ILE A 103 -4.10 -7.75 8.37
CA ILE A 103 -4.14 -8.29 9.74
C ILE A 103 -3.22 -7.47 10.65
N GLY A 104 -2.00 -7.14 10.21
CA GLY A 104 -1.07 -6.34 11.00
C GLY A 104 -1.67 -4.99 11.45
N THR A 105 -2.42 -4.32 10.57
CA THR A 105 -3.14 -3.07 10.92
C THR A 105 -4.15 -3.28 12.05
N THR A 106 -4.90 -4.39 12.01
CA THR A 106 -5.87 -4.71 13.08
C THR A 106 -5.18 -5.05 14.40
N VAL A 107 -3.99 -5.65 14.37
CA VAL A 107 -3.18 -5.88 15.58
C VAL A 107 -2.68 -4.55 16.14
N THR A 108 -2.20 -3.63 15.31
CA THR A 108 -1.81 -2.28 15.76
C THR A 108 -2.99 -1.53 16.38
N ALA A 109 -4.18 -1.61 15.77
CA ALA A 109 -5.40 -1.02 16.33
C ALA A 109 -5.80 -1.66 17.66
N LEU A 110 -5.64 -2.98 17.79
CA LEU A 110 -5.88 -3.69 19.05
C LEU A 110 -4.91 -3.22 20.14
N LEU A 111 -3.62 -3.16 19.85
CA LEU A 111 -2.60 -2.67 20.78
C LEU A 111 -2.88 -1.22 21.22
N ALA A 112 -3.26 -0.35 20.28
CA ALA A 112 -3.66 1.01 20.60
C ALA A 112 -4.92 1.06 21.49
N SER A 113 -5.91 0.19 21.23
CA SER A 113 -7.16 0.16 22.00
C SER A 113 -6.99 -0.24 23.47
N LEU A 114 -5.90 -0.93 23.83
CA LEU A 114 -5.60 -1.34 25.21
C LEU A 114 -5.39 -0.16 26.16
N THR A 115 -4.98 1.01 25.64
CA THR A 115 -4.75 2.23 26.44
C THR A 115 -5.91 3.22 26.35
N LEU A 116 -7.01 2.85 25.66
CA LEU A 116 -8.17 3.70 25.39
C LEU A 116 -9.37 3.30 26.27
N ASN A 117 -10.49 2.90 25.67
CA ASN A 117 -11.75 2.61 26.36
C ASN A 117 -12.36 1.30 25.82
N ALA A 118 -13.38 0.79 26.53
CA ALA A 118 -14.03 -0.47 26.17
C ALA A 118 -14.63 -0.46 24.75
N THR A 119 -15.16 0.67 24.31
CA THR A 119 -15.70 0.82 22.94
C THR A 119 -14.62 0.67 21.88
N ALA A 120 -13.44 1.27 22.08
CA ALA A 120 -12.30 1.14 21.20
C ALA A 120 -11.80 -0.31 21.12
N MET A 121 -11.85 -1.05 22.24
CA MET A 121 -11.47 -2.45 22.30
C MET A 121 -12.48 -3.35 21.57
N VAL A 122 -13.78 -3.11 21.74
CA VAL A 122 -14.82 -3.83 20.98
C VAL A 122 -14.68 -3.58 19.48
N ALA A 123 -14.43 -2.32 19.07
CA ALA A 123 -14.22 -1.98 17.67
C ALA A 123 -12.96 -2.66 17.10
N SER A 124 -11.83 -2.63 17.81
CA SER A 124 -10.59 -3.25 17.35
C SER A 124 -10.71 -4.77 17.21
N PHE A 125 -11.40 -5.45 18.14
CA PHE A 125 -11.73 -6.87 18.00
C PHE A 125 -12.66 -7.14 16.82
N ALA A 126 -13.69 -6.32 16.62
CA ALA A 126 -14.58 -6.46 15.47
C ALA A 126 -13.79 -6.37 14.15
N HIS A 127 -12.86 -5.42 14.05
CA HIS A 127 -11.98 -5.28 12.89
C HIS A 127 -11.05 -6.50 12.69
N LEU A 128 -10.43 -6.99 13.78
CA LEU A 128 -9.56 -8.16 13.73
C LEU A 128 -10.32 -9.41 13.27
N PHE A 129 -11.46 -9.70 13.89
CA PHE A 129 -12.28 -10.86 13.52
C PHE A 129 -12.81 -10.74 12.10
N PHE A 130 -13.31 -9.57 11.68
CA PHE A 130 -13.76 -9.36 10.31
C PHE A 130 -12.65 -9.65 9.28
N ASN A 131 -11.42 -9.20 9.54
CA ASN A 131 -10.28 -9.49 8.65
C ASN A 131 -9.95 -10.99 8.62
N ILE A 132 -9.85 -11.63 9.78
CA ILE A 132 -9.52 -13.06 9.86
C ILE A 132 -10.59 -13.90 9.17
N PHE A 133 -11.88 -13.67 9.46
CA PHE A 133 -12.98 -14.40 8.81
C PHE A 133 -13.02 -14.12 7.31
N GLY A 134 -12.84 -12.87 6.87
CA GLY A 134 -12.76 -12.54 5.46
C GLY A 134 -11.66 -13.30 4.73
N ILE A 135 -10.47 -13.41 5.34
CA ILE A 135 -9.35 -14.18 4.80
C ILE A 135 -9.67 -15.68 4.78
N LEU A 136 -10.24 -16.23 5.86
CA LEU A 136 -10.62 -17.64 5.90
C LEU A 136 -11.68 -18.00 4.84
N LEU A 137 -12.66 -17.13 4.61
CA LEU A 137 -13.70 -17.35 3.62
C LEU A 137 -13.17 -17.20 2.19
N VAL A 138 -12.45 -16.11 1.89
CA VAL A 138 -12.04 -15.76 0.52
C VAL A 138 -10.76 -16.48 0.12
N TYR A 139 -9.73 -16.49 0.97
CA TYR A 139 -8.40 -16.97 0.59
C TYR A 139 -8.27 -18.49 0.67
N LEU A 140 -8.97 -19.13 1.62
CA LEU A 140 -8.91 -20.58 1.83
C LEU A 140 -9.72 -21.34 0.77
N ASN A 141 -10.76 -20.73 0.22
CA ASN A 141 -11.51 -21.28 -0.90
C ASN A 141 -10.75 -20.99 -2.22
N PRO A 142 -10.27 -22.01 -2.95
CA PRO A 142 -9.46 -21.81 -4.15
C PRO A 142 -10.20 -21.01 -5.23
N TYR A 143 -11.51 -21.21 -5.38
CA TYR A 143 -12.32 -20.47 -6.35
C TYR A 143 -12.39 -18.98 -6.02
N LEU A 144 -12.57 -18.63 -4.74
CA LEU A 144 -12.67 -17.24 -4.31
C LEU A 144 -11.32 -16.54 -4.30
N ARG A 145 -10.25 -17.27 -4.02
CA ARG A 145 -8.87 -16.75 -4.03
C ARG A 145 -8.43 -16.31 -5.43
N ASP A 146 -8.82 -17.04 -6.47
CA ASP A 146 -8.39 -16.72 -7.84
C ASP A 146 -9.17 -15.55 -8.45
N ILE A 147 -10.36 -15.19 -7.94
CA ILE A 147 -11.16 -14.06 -8.45
C ILE A 147 -10.40 -12.73 -8.36
N PRO A 148 -9.89 -12.28 -7.19
CA PRO A 148 -9.13 -11.04 -7.09
C PRO A 148 -7.88 -11.02 -7.96
N ILE A 149 -7.17 -12.15 -8.06
CA ILE A 149 -5.96 -12.28 -8.88
C ILE A 149 -6.33 -12.11 -10.36
N TYR A 150 -7.34 -12.83 -10.84
CA TYR A 150 -7.80 -12.75 -12.22
C TYR A 150 -8.28 -11.33 -12.59
N LEU A 151 -9.07 -10.70 -11.73
CA LEU A 151 -9.54 -9.33 -11.95
C LEU A 151 -8.36 -8.35 -12.00
N SER A 152 -7.35 -8.53 -11.14
CA SER A 152 -6.15 -7.70 -11.11
C SER A 152 -5.29 -7.88 -12.36
N GLU A 153 -5.11 -9.12 -12.83
CA GLU A 153 -4.40 -9.44 -14.08
C GLU A 153 -5.10 -8.82 -15.29
N LYS A 154 -6.43 -9.01 -15.41
CA LYS A 154 -7.21 -8.40 -16.49
C LYS A 154 -7.16 -6.88 -16.46
N PHE A 155 -7.31 -6.28 -15.29
CA PHE A 155 -7.21 -4.83 -15.14
C PHE A 155 -5.82 -4.32 -15.52
N SER A 156 -4.76 -5.04 -15.13
CA SER A 156 -3.38 -4.72 -15.50
C SER A 156 -3.17 -4.79 -17.01
N ASP A 157 -3.69 -5.82 -17.69
CA ASP A 157 -3.61 -5.93 -19.16
C ASP A 157 -4.30 -4.75 -19.86
N LEU A 158 -5.47 -4.34 -19.36
CA LEU A 158 -6.18 -3.18 -19.88
C LEU A 158 -5.38 -1.89 -19.63
N ALA A 159 -4.80 -1.73 -18.44
CA ALA A 159 -4.00 -0.56 -18.07
C ALA A 159 -2.74 -0.41 -18.93
N ILE A 160 -2.09 -1.53 -19.28
CA ILE A 160 -0.92 -1.53 -20.17
C ILE A 160 -1.32 -1.11 -21.59
N ARG A 161 -2.47 -1.57 -22.09
CA ARG A 161 -2.97 -1.23 -23.43
C ARG A 161 -3.39 0.24 -23.54
N ASN A 162 -4.00 0.79 -22.50
CA ASN A 162 -4.44 2.17 -22.49
C ASN A 162 -4.29 2.81 -21.10
N LYS A 163 -3.30 3.70 -20.97
CA LYS A 163 -3.00 4.47 -19.75
C LYS A 163 -4.16 5.32 -19.23
N PHE A 164 -5.16 5.64 -20.05
CA PHE A 164 -6.35 6.38 -19.60
C PHE A 164 -7.36 5.51 -18.83
N ILE A 165 -7.33 4.18 -19.00
CA ILE A 165 -8.25 3.27 -18.29
C ILE A 165 -8.09 3.38 -16.77
N PRO A 166 -6.89 3.23 -16.17
CA PRO A 166 -6.74 3.32 -14.72
C PRO A 166 -7.09 4.72 -14.19
N ILE A 167 -6.79 5.80 -14.93
CA ILE A 167 -7.17 7.16 -14.54
C ILE A 167 -8.70 7.30 -14.49
N THR A 168 -9.38 6.84 -15.53
CA THR A 168 -10.86 6.90 -15.61
C THR A 168 -11.49 6.03 -14.53
N TYR A 169 -10.97 4.83 -14.30
CA TYR A 169 -11.41 3.93 -13.23
C TYR A 169 -11.29 4.61 -11.85
N LEU A 170 -10.15 5.25 -11.56
CA LEU A 170 -9.95 5.97 -10.31
C LEU A 170 -10.96 7.13 -10.15
N LEU A 171 -11.11 7.97 -11.18
CA LEU A 171 -12.06 9.09 -11.15
C LEU A 171 -13.50 8.62 -10.95
N VAL A 172 -13.91 7.57 -11.65
CA VAL A 172 -15.28 7.07 -11.57
C VAL A 172 -15.54 6.38 -10.23
N VAL A 173 -14.69 5.44 -9.83
CA VAL A 173 -14.94 4.59 -8.65
C VAL A 173 -14.70 5.31 -7.33
N PHE A 174 -13.65 6.13 -7.24
CA PHE A 174 -13.30 6.80 -5.98
C PHE A 174 -13.95 8.18 -5.80
N PHE A 175 -14.39 8.84 -6.88
CA PHE A 175 -14.99 10.17 -6.79
C PHE A 175 -16.43 10.19 -7.30
N LEU A 176 -16.65 9.82 -8.56
CA LEU A 176 -17.95 10.02 -9.22
C LEU A 176 -19.06 9.18 -8.59
N ILE A 177 -18.81 7.88 -8.35
CA ILE A 177 -19.78 6.98 -7.72
C ILE A 177 -20.13 7.44 -6.29
N PRO A 178 -19.16 7.66 -5.37
CA PRO A 178 -19.47 8.19 -4.04
C PRO A 178 -20.23 9.51 -4.08
N PHE A 179 -19.83 10.42 -4.97
CA PHE A 179 -20.50 11.71 -5.13
C PHE A 179 -21.96 11.57 -5.59
N LEU A 180 -22.22 10.68 -6.55
CA LEU A 180 -23.57 10.36 -6.99
C LEU A 180 -24.41 9.74 -5.86
N ILE A 181 -23.86 8.79 -5.10
CA ILE A 181 -24.57 8.17 -3.97
C ILE A 181 -24.97 9.23 -2.93
N ILE A 182 -24.06 10.17 -2.62
CA ILE A 182 -24.35 11.26 -1.67
C ILE A 182 -25.42 12.22 -2.22
N PHE A 183 -25.40 12.50 -3.53
CA PHE A 183 -26.36 13.41 -4.15
C PHE A 183 -27.76 12.80 -4.29
N LEU A 184 -27.84 11.50 -4.62
CA LEU A 184 -29.10 10.74 -4.76
C LEU A 184 -29.69 10.30 -3.40
N GLY A 185 -28.85 10.16 -2.38
CA GLY A 185 -29.26 9.81 -1.02
C GLY A 185 -29.71 11.01 -0.16
N ARG A 186 -29.73 12.21 -0.73
CA ARG A 186 -30.37 13.42 -0.17
C ARG A 186 -31.80 13.54 -0.66
#